data_AF-A0A9P6HHP4-F1
#
_entry.id   AF-A0A9P6HHP4-F1
#
_cell.length_a   1.000
_cell.length_b   1.000
_cell.length_c   1.000
_cell.angle_alpha   90.00
_cell.angle_beta   90.00
_cell.angle_gamma   90.00
#
_symmetry.space_group_name_H-M   'P 1'
#
loop_
_entity.id
_entity.type
_entity.pdbx_description
1 polymer ?
#
loop_
_entity_poly.entity_id
_entity_poly.type
_entity_poly.pdbx_seq_one_letter_code
_entity_poly.pdbx_strand_id
1 'polypeptide(L)'
;SLPTAKRPIEISQWSSRARPANIPDYMAGGRTFVGFVDSVFTWWASIQPLWRNFKRGQVSRVVNGGWEVLHSPHINGILNVVMLAYWWVKILEEHEPKDGVRADYESFAADVAWVLSNLPN
;
A
#
# COMPACT_ATOMS: atom_id res chain seq x y z
N SER A 1 -6.57 1.73 -14.67
CA SER A 1 -5.74 0.96 -13.72
C SER A 1 -5.00 1.97 -12.86
N LEU A 2 -4.74 1.67 -11.58
CA LEU A 2 -3.95 2.59 -10.74
C LEU A 2 -2.56 2.84 -11.35
N PRO A 3 -1.98 4.04 -11.16
CA PRO A 3 -0.64 4.35 -11.63
C PRO A 3 0.37 3.25 -11.28
N THR A 4 1.22 2.92 -12.24
CA THR A 4 2.39 2.03 -12.06
C THR A 4 3.61 2.80 -11.57
N ALA A 5 3.62 4.12 -11.76
CA ALA A 5 4.65 5.00 -11.23
C ALA A 5 4.77 4.83 -9.71
N LYS A 6 6.02 4.69 -9.23
CA LYS A 6 6.38 4.55 -7.81
C LYS A 6 5.82 3.30 -7.11
N ARG A 7 5.17 2.38 -7.83
CA ARG A 7 4.67 1.13 -7.27
C ARG A 7 5.82 0.29 -6.70
N PRO A 8 5.66 -0.34 -5.53
CA PRO A 8 6.67 -1.25 -4.99
C PRO A 8 6.99 -2.37 -5.99
N ILE A 9 8.27 -2.69 -6.14
CA ILE A 9 8.75 -3.66 -7.12
C ILE A 9 8.19 -5.06 -6.85
N GLU A 10 7.88 -5.35 -5.59
CA GLU A 10 7.27 -6.57 -5.09
C GLU A 10 5.94 -6.86 -5.81
N ILE A 11 5.15 -5.82 -6.11
CA ILE A 11 3.88 -5.98 -6.83
C ILE A 11 4.12 -6.31 -8.31
N SER A 12 5.12 -5.69 -8.93
CA SER A 12 5.48 -5.99 -10.32
C SER A 12 5.98 -7.43 -10.45
N GLN A 13 6.79 -7.90 -9.50
CA GLN A 13 7.29 -9.27 -9.44
C GLN A 13 6.18 -10.29 -9.13
N TRP A 14 5.30 -9.96 -8.19
CA TRP A 14 4.15 -10.81 -7.87
C TRP A 14 3.20 -10.95 -9.06
N SER A 15 2.89 -9.83 -9.72
CA SER A 15 2.01 -9.84 -10.90
C SER A 15 2.64 -10.59 -12.09
N SER A 16 3.95 -10.50 -12.30
CA SER A 16 4.62 -11.19 -13.41
C SER A 16 4.75 -12.70 -13.19
N ARG A 17 4.72 -13.15 -11.92
CA ARG A 17 4.81 -14.56 -11.52
C ARG A 17 3.45 -15.24 -11.38
N ALA A 18 2.41 -14.70 -12.02
CA ALA A 18 1.03 -15.19 -11.89
C ALA A 18 0.47 -15.15 -10.46
N ARG A 19 0.87 -14.14 -9.67
CA ARG A 19 0.28 -13.80 -8.36
C ARG A 19 0.33 -14.96 -7.35
N PRO A 20 1.51 -15.53 -7.06
CA PRO A 20 1.61 -16.63 -6.12
C PRO A 20 1.26 -16.17 -4.70
N ALA A 21 0.83 -17.09 -3.84
CA ALA A 21 0.38 -16.78 -2.48
C ALA A 21 1.53 -16.49 -1.50
N ASN A 22 2.78 -16.76 -1.88
CA ASN A 22 3.95 -16.55 -1.02
C ASN A 22 4.31 -15.06 -0.89
N ILE A 23 4.97 -14.73 0.21
CA ILE A 23 5.55 -13.41 0.43
C ILE A 23 6.72 -13.26 -0.57
N PRO A 24 6.77 -12.18 -1.36
CA PRO A 24 7.89 -11.93 -2.26
C PRO A 24 9.16 -11.68 -1.45
N ASP A 25 10.31 -11.96 -2.05
CA ASP A 25 11.61 -11.63 -1.46
C ASP A 25 11.80 -10.10 -1.46
N TYR A 26 11.31 -9.49 -0.39
CA TYR A 26 11.31 -8.05 -0.18
C TYR A 26 12.72 -7.49 0.09
N MET A 27 13.68 -8.34 0.47
CA MET A 27 15.08 -7.97 0.69
C MET A 27 15.98 -8.25 -0.52
N ALA A 28 15.47 -8.88 -1.58
CA ALA A 28 16.28 -9.22 -2.75
C ALA A 28 17.03 -8.00 -3.32
N GLY A 29 18.29 -8.19 -3.69
CA GLY A 29 19.12 -7.13 -4.27
C GLY A 29 19.54 -6.03 -3.28
N GLY A 30 19.62 -6.34 -1.97
CA GLY A 30 20.08 -5.41 -0.94
C GLY A 30 19.01 -4.43 -0.45
N ARG A 31 17.72 -4.73 -0.70
CA ARG A 31 16.61 -3.95 -0.15
C ARG A 31 16.46 -4.20 1.34
N THR A 32 15.85 -3.23 2.03
CA THR A 32 15.59 -3.33 3.46
C THR A 32 14.10 -3.25 3.72
N PHE A 33 13.66 -3.76 4.87
CA PHE A 33 12.28 -3.61 5.30
C PHE A 33 11.85 -2.15 5.40
N VAL A 34 12.73 -1.26 5.86
CA VAL A 34 12.48 0.20 5.87
C VAL A 34 12.25 0.72 4.45
N GLY A 35 13.08 0.32 3.49
CA GLY A 35 12.90 0.70 2.08
C GLY A 35 11.59 0.18 1.48
N PHE A 36 11.16 -1.02 1.87
CA PHE A 36 9.83 -1.54 1.51
C PHE A 36 8.73 -0.63 2.07
N VAL A 37 8.75 -0.31 3.37
CA VAL A 37 7.78 0.58 4.03
C VAL A 37 7.69 1.94 3.34
N ASP A 38 8.84 2.56 3.05
CA ASP A 38 8.89 3.87 2.39
C ASP A 38 8.29 3.80 0.98
N SER A 39 8.52 2.70 0.24
CA SER A 39 7.95 2.50 -1.08
C SER A 39 6.43 2.35 -1.04
N VAL A 40 5.89 1.67 -0.02
CA VAL A 40 4.44 1.51 0.19
C VAL A 40 3.79 2.86 0.42
N PHE A 41 4.32 3.66 1.36
CA PHE A 41 3.79 5.00 1.63
C PHE A 41 3.91 5.92 0.42
N THR A 42 5.05 5.89 -0.27
CA THR A 42 5.30 6.72 -1.46
C THR A 42 4.28 6.41 -2.56
N TRP A 43 4.03 5.13 -2.82
CA TRP A 43 3.06 4.72 -3.82
C TRP A 43 1.65 5.08 -3.39
N TRP A 44 1.26 4.74 -2.16
CA TRP A 44 -0.07 5.01 -1.63
C TRP A 44 -0.40 6.51 -1.64
N ALA A 45 0.55 7.37 -1.28
CA ALA A 45 0.42 8.82 -1.39
C ALA A 45 0.22 9.29 -2.84
N SER A 46 0.97 8.70 -3.78
CA SER A 46 0.94 9.09 -5.19
C SER A 46 -0.36 8.78 -5.92
N ILE A 47 -1.15 7.84 -5.40
CA ILE A 47 -2.42 7.43 -5.99
C ILE A 47 -3.62 8.08 -5.30
N GLN A 48 -3.39 8.90 -4.27
CA GLN A 48 -4.49 9.60 -3.60
C GLN A 48 -5.10 10.69 -4.48
N PRO A 49 -6.42 10.91 -4.36
CA PRO A 49 -7.06 12.07 -4.97
C PRO A 49 -6.40 13.38 -4.53
N LEU A 50 -6.37 14.40 -5.40
CA LEU A 50 -5.75 15.70 -5.09
C LEU A 50 -6.33 16.40 -3.86
N TRP A 51 -7.63 16.20 -3.59
CA TRP A 51 -8.29 16.74 -2.41
C TRP A 51 -7.85 16.05 -1.11
N ARG A 52 -7.24 14.87 -1.20
CA ARG A 52 -6.77 14.07 -0.07
C ARG A 52 -5.27 14.27 0.11
N ASN A 53 -4.92 15.21 0.98
CA ASN A 53 -3.52 15.37 1.41
C ASN A 53 -3.12 14.18 2.30
N PHE A 54 -2.44 13.19 1.73
CA PHE A 54 -1.91 12.05 2.46
C PHE A 54 -0.42 12.25 2.73
N LYS A 55 -0.04 12.18 4.01
CA LYS A 55 1.34 12.08 4.46
C LYS A 55 1.44 10.99 5.51
N ARG A 56 2.59 10.31 5.60
CA ARG A 56 2.85 9.31 6.65
C ARG A 56 2.60 9.93 8.03
N GLY A 57 1.73 9.31 8.84
CA GLY A 57 1.32 9.82 10.15
C GLY A 57 0.33 11.01 10.12
N GLN A 58 -0.07 11.51 8.94
CA GLN A 58 -1.01 12.62 8.80
C GLN A 58 -1.96 12.35 7.63
N VAL A 59 -3.15 11.84 7.94
CA VAL A 59 -4.16 11.55 6.91
C VAL A 59 -5.44 12.33 7.16
N SER A 60 -5.85 13.12 6.14
CA SER A 60 -7.19 13.71 6.12
C SER A 60 -8.25 12.62 5.98
N ARG A 61 -9.25 12.67 6.88
CA ARG A 61 -10.46 11.83 6.88
C ARG A 61 -11.70 12.58 6.37
N VAL A 62 -11.50 13.74 5.75
CA VAL A 62 -12.59 14.55 5.19
C VAL A 62 -12.71 14.25 3.70
N VAL A 63 -13.90 13.81 3.27
CA VAL A 63 -14.21 13.56 1.85
C VAL A 63 -14.60 14.88 1.20
N ASN A 64 -13.77 15.35 0.26
CA ASN A 64 -13.94 16.65 -0.42
C ASN A 64 -14.01 16.51 -1.95
N GLY A 65 -14.36 15.32 -2.44
CA GLY A 65 -14.45 15.02 -3.86
C GLY A 65 -14.70 13.55 -4.10
N GLY A 66 -14.76 13.16 -5.37
CA GLY A 66 -14.95 11.77 -5.72
C GLY A 66 -13.69 10.93 -5.62
N TRP A 67 -13.90 9.62 -5.62
CA TRP A 67 -12.87 8.59 -5.55
C TRP A 67 -12.47 8.06 -6.92
N GLU A 68 -12.81 8.76 -8.02
CA GLU A 68 -12.69 8.26 -9.40
C GLU A 68 -11.26 7.82 -9.75
N VAL A 69 -10.24 8.45 -9.14
CA VAL A 69 -8.82 8.08 -9.27
C VAL A 69 -8.54 6.68 -8.73
N LEU A 70 -9.21 6.30 -7.63
CA LEU A 70 -9.13 4.98 -7.02
C LEU A 70 -10.19 4.02 -7.57
N HIS A 71 -11.33 4.53 -8.04
CA HIS A 71 -12.41 3.83 -8.71
C HIS A 71 -12.08 3.61 -10.20
N SER A 72 -10.93 2.98 -10.43
CA SER A 72 -10.59 2.41 -11.72
C SER A 72 -11.23 1.02 -11.82
N PRO A 73 -12.17 0.75 -12.74
CA PRO A 73 -12.82 -0.56 -12.90
C PRO A 73 -11.85 -1.71 -13.24
N HIS A 74 -10.58 -1.39 -13.47
CA HIS A 74 -9.49 -2.37 -13.46
C HIS A 74 -9.12 -2.74 -12.01
N ILE A 75 -9.90 -3.67 -11.44
CA ILE A 75 -9.80 -4.47 -10.20
C ILE A 75 -8.41 -4.66 -9.55
N ASN A 76 -7.32 -4.51 -10.28
CA ASN A 76 -5.97 -4.79 -9.77
C ASN A 76 -5.37 -3.69 -8.90
N GLY A 77 -5.94 -2.48 -8.90
CA GLY A 77 -5.39 -1.35 -8.15
C GLY A 77 -5.40 -1.57 -6.64
N ILE A 78 -6.60 -1.71 -6.10
CA ILE A 78 -6.83 -1.91 -4.67
C ILE A 78 -6.30 -3.26 -4.19
N LEU A 79 -6.43 -4.31 -5.01
CA LEU A 79 -5.88 -5.63 -4.69
C LEU A 79 -4.38 -5.54 -4.37
N ASN A 80 -3.61 -4.76 -5.15
CA ASN A 80 -2.20 -4.55 -4.89
C ASN A 80 -1.94 -3.89 -3.53
N VAL A 81 -2.78 -2.92 -3.13
CA VAL A 81 -2.68 -2.25 -1.82
C VAL A 81 -2.96 -3.23 -0.68
N VAL A 82 -3.99 -4.06 -0.83
CA VAL A 82 -4.33 -5.11 0.14
C VAL A 82 -3.20 -6.15 0.25
N MET A 83 -2.60 -6.55 -0.87
CA MET A 83 -1.47 -7.48 -0.86
C MET A 83 -0.23 -6.90 -0.18
N LEU A 84 0.06 -5.61 -0.37
CA LEU A 84 1.15 -4.94 0.35
C LEU A 84 0.89 -4.95 1.87
N ALA A 85 -0.34 -4.65 2.30
CA ALA A 85 -0.71 -4.71 3.72
C ALA A 85 -0.56 -6.15 4.28
N TYR A 86 -0.97 -7.16 3.51
CA TYR A 86 -0.82 -8.56 3.89
C TYR A 86 0.65 -8.97 4.03
N TRP A 87 1.51 -8.64 3.06
CA TRP A 87 2.93 -8.96 3.16
C TRP A 87 3.60 -8.23 4.33
N TRP A 88 3.25 -6.96 4.54
CA TRP A 88 3.80 -6.18 5.64
C TRP A 88 3.50 -6.85 7.00
N VAL A 89 2.25 -7.22 7.27
CA VAL A 89 1.92 -7.87 8.55
C VAL A 89 2.63 -9.21 8.70
N LYS A 90 2.79 -9.99 7.63
CA LYS A 90 3.54 -11.24 7.68
C LYS A 90 5.02 -11.04 7.97
N ILE A 91 5.64 -10.02 7.39
CA ILE A 91 7.03 -9.66 7.71
C ILE A 91 7.17 -9.28 9.20
N LEU A 92 6.19 -8.55 9.75
CA LEU A 92 6.15 -8.19 11.18
C LEU A 92 5.90 -9.37 12.12
N GLU A 93 5.25 -10.45 11.66
CA GLU A 93 5.06 -11.68 12.42
C GLU A 93 6.35 -12.53 12.44
N GLU A 94 7.13 -12.50 11.36
CA GLU A 94 8.36 -13.28 11.20
C GLU A 94 9.60 -12.60 11.82
N HIS A 95 9.59 -11.28 11.99
CA HIS A 95 10.75 -10.49 12.43
C HIS A 95 10.36 -9.53 13.55
N GLU A 96 11.23 -9.38 14.56
CA GLU A 96 11.08 -8.35 15.59
C GLU A 96 11.38 -6.97 14.97
N PRO A 97 10.37 -6.08 14.81
CA PRO A 97 10.56 -4.88 14.02
C PRO A 97 11.33 -3.82 14.80
N LYS A 98 12.01 -2.94 14.05
CA LYS A 98 12.49 -1.66 14.58
C LYS A 98 11.32 -0.83 15.11
N ASP A 99 11.58 -0.02 16.12
CA ASP A 99 10.61 0.92 16.70
C ASP A 99 9.89 1.73 15.61
N GLY A 100 8.56 1.87 15.76
CA GLY A 100 7.72 2.68 14.88
C GLY A 100 7.13 1.95 13.66
N VAL A 101 7.75 0.87 13.15
CA VAL A 101 7.26 0.21 11.93
C VAL A 101 5.89 -0.46 12.11
N ARG A 102 5.59 -0.94 13.32
CA ARG A 102 4.25 -1.45 13.66
C ARG A 102 3.19 -0.35 13.64
N ALA A 103 3.48 0.80 14.23
CA ALA A 103 2.57 1.95 14.22
C ALA A 103 2.34 2.47 12.79
N ASP A 104 3.36 2.43 11.93
CA ASP A 104 3.22 2.74 10.51
C ASP A 104 2.28 1.78 9.79
N TYR A 105 2.43 0.47 10.04
CA TYR A 105 1.52 -0.55 9.50
C TYR A 105 0.08 -0.28 9.93
N GLU A 106 -0.15 -0.05 11.23
CA GLU A 106 -1.48 0.22 11.78
C GLU A 106 -2.09 1.48 11.16
N SER A 107 -1.31 2.55 11.05
CA SER A 107 -1.74 3.78 10.39
C SER A 107 -2.09 3.55 8.92
N PHE A 108 -1.28 2.78 8.19
CA PHE A 108 -1.51 2.46 6.79
C PHE A 108 -2.77 1.58 6.61
N ALA A 109 -2.90 0.51 7.39
CA ALA A 109 -4.03 -0.41 7.33
C ALA A 109 -5.36 0.29 7.68
N ALA A 110 -5.37 1.10 8.74
CA ALA A 110 -6.53 1.92 9.10
C ALA A 110 -6.88 2.95 8.02
N ASP A 111 -5.88 3.42 7.28
CA ASP A 111 -6.09 4.33 6.17
C ASP A 111 -6.75 3.64 4.97
N VAL A 112 -6.19 2.51 4.56
CA VAL A 112 -6.72 1.68 3.48
C VAL A 112 -8.15 1.26 3.79
N ALA A 113 -8.42 0.75 5.01
CA ALA A 113 -9.76 0.33 5.42
C ALA A 113 -10.79 1.45 5.25
N TRP A 114 -10.47 2.66 5.71
CA TRP A 114 -11.36 3.81 5.56
C TRP A 114 -11.60 4.19 4.10
N VAL A 115 -10.58 4.16 3.24
CA VAL A 115 -10.79 4.39 1.81
C VAL A 115 -11.78 3.38 1.26
N LEU A 116 -11.56 2.09 1.53
CA LEU A 116 -12.41 1.02 1.04
C LEU A 116 -13.86 1.18 1.48
N SER A 117 -14.10 1.64 2.71
CA SER A 117 -15.45 1.94 3.22
C SER A 117 -16.11 3.15 2.55
N ASN A 118 -15.36 4.01 1.85
CA ASN A 118 -15.88 5.20 1.19
C ASN A 118 -15.88 5.09 -0.34
N LEU A 119 -15.42 3.97 -0.92
CA LEU A 119 -15.52 3.75 -2.35
C LEU A 119 -17.00 3.57 -2.75
N PRO A 120 -17.46 4.23 -3.82
CA PRO A 120 -18.79 3.96 -4.34
C PRO A 120 -18.90 2.50 -4.81
N ASN A 121 -20.05 1.88 -4.55
CA ASN A 121 -20.40 0.53 -5.03
C ASN A 121 -20.63 0.50 -6.53
#